data_AF-A0A9Q0BUY0-F1
#
_entry.id   AF-A0A9Q0BUY0-F1
#
_cell.length_a   1.000
_cell.length_b   1.000
_cell.length_c   1.000
_cell.angle_alpha   90.00
_cell.angle_beta   90.00
_cell.angle_gamma   90.00
#
_symmetry.space_group_name_H-M   'P 1'
#
loop_
_entity.id
_entity.type
_entity.pdbx_description
1 polymer ?
#
loop_
_entity_poly.entity_id
_entity_poly.type
_entity_poly.pdbx_seq_one_letter_code
_entity_poly.pdbx_strand_id
1 'polypeptide(L)'
;MDRYLSRRESGFHIHGGDENFVMRRIYSSMNMFNSYHANCKPMEAGRTGAIFNLEFNADGNVVVAATERKCVLVFDAITQKEIFKVPDAHTDSVNCIKFFDERLFATGSDDFTVALWDLRNMKQKLRVLHGHSNWVKNIEYSSKDKLLVSSGFDGSIFTWDINSQTEQGLISQRVFHASGLMRCRISPTGDKLVLCTSGGYIMIIHHLDLTTLHKDLCGFRPGIYRLMQLGEQYIPQAAKYDHVFSRRQKKNRVELVTDFPEQNDAEMIMALQIHPHCRCMLTRNVSCDEQSEWTCIHDINEEPARSSEDERDEEEEPQPKKKRVSTTTTASRSSLAVQDQDTDGLPPRQPRRPLRMGTVQVFHLDNPGTGRLASATAPASPRSDTFIPDIWAAEVTVQERAIRQNRARNSNNQVSGYNFVYAISSGVLPLRPSMANRLMVNSSSGHRQLGTPPPTENNQSSSSSSSSSSSSSSSSSSSSSGSGISTNSDTTVRLEIGHRLRLRPFIPSHATAATAKENGHSILVNAKKLLYYAAETNTKPGFIKEPGFSADGRIVCSPYGNGVRLLGYSDDCCDYPRCHAFEEVKRQPRKLIELAKITEHQDVVLCAKFSPREPLLVTGCNGGEVTWYRPNL
;
A
#
# COMPACT_ATOMS: atom_id res chain seq x y z
N MET A 1 27.14 24.97 21.38
CA MET A 1 26.01 25.27 22.29
C MET A 1 26.01 26.75 22.65
N ASP A 2 27.13 27.26 23.16
CA ASP A 2 27.27 28.60 23.75
C ASP A 2 26.85 29.74 22.82
N ARG A 3 27.12 29.65 21.50
CA ARG A 3 26.64 30.66 20.52
C ARG A 3 25.11 30.69 20.37
N TYR A 4 24.43 29.55 20.51
CA TYR A 4 22.97 29.47 20.48
C TYR A 4 22.36 29.96 21.79
N LEU A 5 22.89 29.49 22.94
CA LEU A 5 22.47 29.96 24.26
C LEU A 5 22.67 31.47 24.40
N SER A 6 23.86 31.97 24.07
CA SER A 6 24.16 33.40 24.06
C SER A 6 23.21 34.19 23.17
N ARG A 7 22.91 33.75 21.93
CA ARG A 7 21.92 34.41 21.06
C ARG A 7 20.51 34.41 21.65
N ARG A 8 20.08 33.30 22.26
CA ARG A 8 18.76 33.16 22.92
C ARG A 8 18.65 34.06 24.15
N GLU A 9 19.69 34.10 24.99
CA GLU A 9 19.76 34.90 26.22
C GLU A 9 19.87 36.41 25.94
N SER A 10 20.49 36.80 24.83
CA SER A 10 20.60 38.19 24.38
C SER A 10 19.45 38.66 23.48
N GLY A 11 18.45 37.81 23.22
CA GLY A 11 17.24 38.19 22.48
C GLY A 11 17.42 38.44 20.98
N PHE A 12 18.57 38.08 20.39
CA PHE A 12 18.76 38.17 18.94
C PHE A 12 17.89 37.15 18.20
N HIS A 13 17.53 37.46 16.94
CA HIS A 13 16.79 36.53 16.10
C HIS A 13 17.53 35.20 15.92
N ILE A 14 16.81 34.11 16.16
CA ILE A 14 17.24 32.74 15.91
C ILE A 14 17.46 32.60 14.40
N HIS A 15 18.63 32.16 13.97
CA HIS A 15 18.85 31.84 12.55
C HIS A 15 18.24 30.47 12.23
N GLY A 16 17.71 30.27 11.02
CA GLY A 16 17.12 28.99 10.62
C GLY A 16 18.07 27.77 10.65
N GLY A 17 19.38 27.98 10.81
CA GLY A 17 20.35 26.91 11.07
C GLY A 17 20.48 26.52 12.55
N ASP A 18 20.09 27.40 13.48
CA ASP A 18 20.14 27.11 14.93
C ASP A 18 19.11 26.03 15.31
N GLU A 19 17.90 26.06 14.72
CA GLU A 19 16.89 25.00 14.90
C GLU A 19 17.36 23.65 14.35
N ASN A 20 17.96 23.65 13.14
CA ASN A 20 18.53 22.46 12.51
C ASN A 20 19.58 21.80 13.43
N PHE A 21 20.49 22.60 13.99
CA PHE A 21 21.50 22.12 14.95
C PHE A 21 20.89 21.52 16.22
N VAL A 22 19.84 22.14 16.77
CA VAL A 22 19.12 21.62 17.95
C VAL A 22 18.43 20.30 17.62
N MET A 23 17.66 20.24 16.53
CA MET A 23 16.95 19.01 16.11
C MET A 23 17.92 17.87 15.79
N ARG A 24 19.04 18.16 15.11
CA ARG A 24 20.11 17.19 14.87
C ARG A 24 20.57 16.56 16.18
N ARG A 25 20.86 17.38 17.21
CA ARG A 25 21.32 16.90 18.52
C ARG A 25 20.25 16.07 19.25
N ILE A 26 18.98 16.48 19.18
CA ILE A 26 17.86 15.73 19.77
C ILE A 26 17.77 14.33 19.14
N TYR A 27 17.66 14.26 17.81
CA TYR A 27 17.46 12.97 17.14
C TYR A 27 18.74 12.11 17.12
N SER A 28 19.95 12.69 17.12
CA SER A 28 21.20 11.94 17.22
C SER A 28 21.51 11.43 18.64
N SER A 29 20.91 12.03 19.69
CA SER A 29 21.06 11.57 21.09
C SER A 29 19.94 10.64 21.54
N MET A 30 19.08 10.19 20.62
CA MET A 30 17.96 9.31 20.89
C MET A 30 18.44 7.95 21.41
N ASN A 31 18.02 7.57 22.62
CA ASN A 31 18.43 6.33 23.28
C ASN A 31 17.21 5.60 23.88
N MET A 32 17.30 4.27 23.99
CA MET A 32 16.31 3.50 24.75
C MET A 32 16.37 3.92 26.22
N PHE A 33 15.21 4.03 26.85
CA PHE A 33 15.12 4.29 28.29
C PHE A 33 14.11 3.38 29.02
N ASN A 34 13.22 2.71 28.29
CA ASN A 34 12.32 1.71 28.84
C ASN A 34 11.95 0.67 27.76
N SER A 35 11.71 -0.58 28.16
CA SER A 35 11.15 -1.62 27.29
C SER A 35 10.06 -2.39 28.01
N TYR A 36 8.88 -2.45 27.41
CA TYR A 36 7.87 -3.42 27.78
C TYR A 36 8.21 -4.75 27.11
N HIS A 37 8.68 -5.68 27.95
CA HIS A 37 8.49 -7.10 27.72
C HIS A 37 7.35 -7.58 28.62
N ALA A 38 6.53 -8.52 28.15
CA ALA A 38 5.47 -9.17 28.95
C ALA A 38 6.04 -10.16 30.02
N ASN A 39 7.08 -9.75 30.75
CA ASN A 39 7.87 -10.58 31.64
C ASN A 39 7.08 -11.00 32.90
N CYS A 40 7.04 -12.32 33.19
CA CYS A 40 7.49 -12.90 34.48
C CYS A 40 7.23 -14.43 34.60
N LYS A 41 7.86 -15.26 33.75
CA LYS A 41 8.40 -16.62 34.05
C LYS A 41 8.80 -17.36 32.76
N PRO A 42 9.83 -18.24 32.76
CA PRO A 42 10.23 -19.01 31.57
C PRO A 42 9.19 -20.04 31.08
N MET A 43 8.22 -20.39 31.92
CA MET A 43 7.31 -21.52 31.70
C MET A 43 5.96 -21.14 31.07
N GLU A 44 5.64 -19.84 31.00
CA GLU A 44 4.47 -19.32 30.27
C GLU A 44 4.91 -18.64 28.96
N ALA A 45 5.40 -19.44 28.02
CA ALA A 45 5.71 -19.01 26.65
C ALA A 45 4.42 -18.75 25.82
N GLY A 46 3.54 -17.91 26.35
CA GLY A 46 2.21 -17.56 25.83
C GLY A 46 2.10 -16.12 25.30
N ARG A 47 3.23 -15.51 24.93
CA ARG A 47 3.41 -14.07 24.68
C ARG A 47 2.43 -13.49 23.65
N THR A 48 2.24 -12.17 23.70
CA THR A 48 1.37 -11.34 22.84
C THR A 48 1.58 -11.51 21.32
N GLY A 49 2.69 -12.12 20.92
CA GLY A 49 3.08 -12.31 19.52
C GLY A 49 3.64 -11.04 18.91
N ALA A 50 3.95 -11.07 17.62
CA ALA A 50 4.51 -9.93 16.91
C ALA A 50 3.64 -8.66 17.06
N ILE A 51 4.30 -7.50 17.23
CA ILE A 51 3.63 -6.19 17.24
C ILE A 51 3.61 -5.64 15.81
N PHE A 52 2.45 -5.71 15.16
CA PHE A 52 2.30 -5.32 13.75
C PHE A 52 2.06 -3.82 13.54
N ASN A 53 1.56 -3.11 14.55
CA ASN A 53 1.27 -1.68 14.45
C ASN A 53 1.31 -0.99 15.82
N LEU A 54 1.64 0.31 15.79
CA LEU A 54 1.66 1.22 16.93
C LEU A 54 1.06 2.56 16.48
N GLU A 55 -0.02 3.00 17.12
CA GLU A 55 -0.64 4.30 16.85
C GLU A 55 -0.81 5.07 18.17
N PHE A 56 -0.41 6.35 18.16
CA PHE A 56 -0.67 7.31 19.23
C PHE A 56 -2.07 7.92 19.06
N ASN A 57 -2.74 8.28 20.16
CA ASN A 57 -3.83 9.25 20.07
C ASN A 57 -3.29 10.65 19.74
N ALA A 58 -4.14 11.58 19.30
CA ALA A 58 -3.69 12.89 18.83
C ALA A 58 -3.11 13.76 19.98
N ASP A 59 -3.54 13.52 21.21
CA ASP A 59 -2.95 14.05 22.44
C ASP A 59 -1.53 13.52 22.72
N GLY A 60 -1.09 12.42 22.09
CA GLY A 60 0.22 11.80 22.31
C GLY A 60 0.40 11.07 23.65
N ASN A 61 -0.66 11.02 24.47
CA ASN A 61 -0.63 10.47 25.84
C ASN A 61 -0.90 8.96 25.90
N VAL A 62 -1.51 8.38 24.86
CA VAL A 62 -1.88 6.97 24.80
C VAL A 62 -1.29 6.34 23.54
N VAL A 63 -0.67 5.17 23.68
CA VAL A 63 -0.22 4.33 22.57
C VAL A 63 -1.01 3.03 22.57
N VAL A 64 -1.51 2.63 21.40
CA VAL A 64 -2.18 1.34 21.23
C VAL A 64 -1.34 0.47 20.30
N ALA A 65 -1.15 -0.80 20.67
CA ALA A 65 -0.37 -1.78 19.93
C ALA A 65 -1.23 -2.93 19.41
N ALA A 66 -1.09 -3.24 18.12
CA ALA A 66 -1.79 -4.33 17.44
C ALA A 66 -0.92 -5.60 17.46
N THR A 67 -1.47 -6.73 17.90
CA THR A 67 -0.67 -7.95 18.09
C THR A 67 -1.17 -9.15 17.30
N GLU A 68 -0.21 -10.01 16.90
CA GLU A 68 -0.44 -11.30 16.26
C GLU A 68 -1.36 -12.21 17.08
N ARG A 69 -1.21 -12.28 18.41
CA ARG A 69 -2.09 -13.12 19.25
C ARG A 69 -3.42 -12.46 19.59
N LYS A 70 -4.06 -11.83 18.59
CA LYS A 70 -5.45 -11.38 18.63
C LYS A 70 -5.76 -10.36 19.74
N CYS A 71 -4.72 -9.77 20.32
CA CYS A 71 -4.81 -8.84 21.43
C CYS A 71 -4.68 -7.40 20.95
N VAL A 72 -5.18 -6.49 21.78
CA VAL A 72 -4.82 -5.07 21.74
C VAL A 72 -4.18 -4.72 23.07
N LEU A 73 -3.00 -4.09 23.04
CA LEU A 73 -2.35 -3.51 24.23
C LEU A 73 -2.53 -1.99 24.20
N VAL A 74 -2.75 -1.39 25.37
CA VAL A 74 -2.88 0.06 25.54
C VAL A 74 -1.89 0.50 26.61
N PHE A 75 -1.06 1.48 26.26
CA PHE A 75 -0.02 2.03 27.12
C PHE A 75 -0.26 3.52 27.38
N ASP A 76 0.07 3.95 28.60
CA ASP A 76 0.29 5.35 28.93
C ASP A 76 1.68 5.74 28.38
N ALA A 77 1.74 6.73 27.50
CA ALA A 77 3.00 7.16 26.90
C ALA A 77 3.96 7.82 27.91
N ILE A 78 3.40 8.50 28.92
CA ILE A 78 4.16 9.26 29.93
C ILE A 78 4.77 8.30 30.96
N THR A 79 4.01 7.32 31.43
CA THR A 79 4.52 6.32 32.40
C THR A 79 5.10 5.06 31.76
N GLN A 80 4.93 4.87 30.45
CA GLN A 80 5.23 3.66 29.66
C GLN A 80 4.62 2.36 30.22
N LYS A 81 3.57 2.45 31.03
CA LYS A 81 2.92 1.28 31.62
C LYS A 81 1.75 0.82 30.76
N GLU A 82 1.56 -0.50 30.69
CA GLU A 82 0.33 -1.09 30.18
C GLU A 82 -0.83 -0.66 31.08
N ILE A 83 -1.82 0.03 30.50
CA ILE A 83 -3.09 0.40 31.16
C ILE A 83 -4.11 -0.73 30.97
N PHE A 84 -4.18 -1.25 29.74
CA PHE A 84 -5.11 -2.31 29.37
C PHE A 84 -4.45 -3.31 28.42
N LYS A 85 -4.77 -4.57 28.63
CA LYS A 85 -4.65 -5.64 27.64
C LYS A 85 -6.03 -6.21 27.38
N VAL A 86 -6.45 -6.17 26.12
CA VAL A 86 -7.70 -6.77 25.66
C VAL A 86 -7.34 -8.09 24.97
N PRO A 87 -7.42 -9.24 25.66
CA PRO A 87 -7.33 -10.54 25.01
C PRO A 87 -8.55 -10.77 24.12
N ASP A 88 -8.38 -11.57 23.07
CA ASP A 88 -9.45 -11.92 22.12
C ASP A 88 -10.20 -10.69 21.56
N ALA A 89 -9.46 -9.59 21.38
CA ALA A 89 -9.94 -8.36 20.76
C ALA A 89 -10.42 -8.61 19.32
N HIS A 90 -9.93 -9.66 18.67
CA HIS A 90 -10.39 -10.18 17.39
C HIS A 90 -10.37 -11.71 17.40
N THR A 91 -11.01 -12.36 16.41
CA THR A 91 -10.90 -13.82 16.29
C THR A 91 -9.65 -14.27 15.55
N ASP A 92 -8.85 -13.33 15.02
CA ASP A 92 -7.52 -13.55 14.46
C ASP A 92 -6.58 -12.34 14.71
N SER A 93 -5.36 -12.38 14.17
CA SER A 93 -4.31 -11.35 14.32
C SER A 93 -4.82 -9.92 14.09
N VAL A 94 -4.38 -8.95 14.90
CA VAL A 94 -4.72 -7.52 14.73
C VAL A 94 -3.59 -6.85 13.95
N ASN A 95 -3.89 -6.25 12.78
CA ASN A 95 -2.90 -5.75 11.83
C ASN A 95 -2.67 -4.24 11.89
N CYS A 96 -3.70 -3.49 12.22
CA CYS A 96 -3.71 -2.04 12.08
C CYS A 96 -4.64 -1.41 13.10
N ILE A 97 -4.27 -0.19 13.53
CA ILE A 97 -5.01 0.65 14.45
C ILE A 97 -5.12 2.04 13.81
N LYS A 98 -6.25 2.71 14.04
CA LYS A 98 -6.39 4.13 13.73
C LYS A 98 -7.23 4.85 14.78
N PHE A 99 -6.67 5.87 15.42
CA PHE A 99 -7.47 6.84 16.18
C PHE A 99 -8.24 7.76 15.23
N PHE A 100 -9.52 7.98 15.52
CA PHE A 100 -10.40 8.90 14.78
C PHE A 100 -11.02 10.00 15.68
N ASP A 101 -10.72 9.94 16.98
CA ASP A 101 -10.97 10.94 18.02
C ASP A 101 -9.90 10.72 19.11
N GLU A 102 -9.78 11.59 20.11
CA GLU A 102 -8.79 11.45 21.19
C GLU A 102 -8.95 10.15 22.02
N ARG A 103 -10.16 9.59 21.99
CA ARG A 103 -10.56 8.45 22.81
C ARG A 103 -11.15 7.27 22.04
N LEU A 104 -11.42 7.45 20.75
CA LEU A 104 -12.05 6.44 19.91
C LEU A 104 -11.09 6.00 18.80
N PHE A 105 -10.95 4.69 18.66
CA PHE A 105 -10.08 4.09 17.66
C PHE A 105 -10.72 2.85 17.03
N ALA A 106 -10.23 2.52 15.85
CA ALA A 106 -10.62 1.35 15.09
C ALA A 106 -9.45 0.36 14.97
N THR A 107 -9.74 -0.94 14.93
CA THR A 107 -8.76 -2.00 14.71
C THR A 107 -9.19 -2.89 13.54
N GLY A 108 -8.23 -3.29 12.70
CA GLY A 108 -8.46 -4.18 11.55
C GLY A 108 -7.67 -5.47 11.69
N SER A 109 -8.28 -6.60 11.32
CA SER A 109 -7.77 -7.94 11.63
C SER A 109 -7.78 -8.90 10.44
N ASP A 110 -7.04 -9.99 10.60
CA ASP A 110 -7.10 -11.18 9.75
C ASP A 110 -8.42 -11.94 9.87
N ASP A 111 -9.29 -11.60 10.83
CA ASP A 111 -10.70 -12.08 10.87
C ASP A 111 -11.64 -11.39 9.88
N PHE A 112 -11.10 -10.56 8.99
CA PHE A 112 -11.80 -9.78 7.96
C PHE A 112 -12.73 -8.68 8.50
N THR A 113 -12.71 -8.38 9.80
CA THR A 113 -13.54 -7.33 10.41
C THR A 113 -12.74 -6.08 10.79
N VAL A 114 -13.48 -4.97 10.93
CA VAL A 114 -13.01 -3.77 11.65
C VAL A 114 -13.80 -3.63 12.93
N ALA A 115 -13.14 -3.49 14.08
CA ALA A 115 -13.79 -3.24 15.36
C ALA A 115 -13.60 -1.77 15.79
N LEU A 116 -14.62 -1.16 16.37
CA LEU A 116 -14.57 0.18 16.96
C LEU A 116 -14.50 0.08 18.50
N TRP A 117 -13.68 0.92 19.12
CA TRP A 117 -13.37 0.88 20.55
C TRP A 117 -13.46 2.25 21.23
N ASP A 118 -13.64 2.23 22.55
CA ASP A 118 -13.67 3.39 23.44
C ASP A 118 -12.68 3.16 24.60
N LEU A 119 -11.67 4.02 24.78
CA LEU A 119 -10.71 3.87 25.89
C LEU A 119 -11.37 3.92 27.28
N ARG A 120 -12.60 4.45 27.44
CA ARG A 120 -13.36 4.34 28.72
C ARG A 120 -13.86 2.93 29.01
N ASN A 121 -14.10 2.12 27.97
CA ASN A 121 -14.71 0.81 28.10
C ASN A 121 -14.04 -0.20 27.15
N MET A 122 -12.77 -0.49 27.42
CA MET A 122 -11.99 -1.50 26.69
C MET A 122 -12.49 -2.95 26.86
N LYS A 123 -13.53 -3.19 27.67
CA LYS A 123 -14.10 -4.54 27.87
C LYS A 123 -15.03 -4.98 26.74
N GLN A 124 -15.54 -4.05 25.93
CA GLN A 124 -16.51 -4.34 24.87
C GLN A 124 -16.24 -3.48 23.63
N LYS A 125 -16.45 -4.07 22.46
CA LYS A 125 -16.44 -3.35 21.17
C LYS A 125 -17.67 -2.44 21.11
N LEU A 126 -17.50 -1.20 20.64
CA LEU A 126 -18.62 -0.32 20.30
C LEU A 126 -19.42 -0.86 19.10
N ARG A 127 -18.72 -1.42 18.12
CA ARG A 127 -19.29 -1.98 16.89
C ARG A 127 -18.28 -2.92 16.22
N VAL A 128 -18.78 -3.85 15.41
CA VAL A 128 -17.99 -4.64 14.45
C VAL A 128 -18.54 -4.38 13.05
N LEU A 129 -17.66 -3.97 12.14
CA LEU A 129 -17.96 -3.67 10.74
C LEU A 129 -17.57 -4.89 9.90
N HIS A 130 -18.52 -5.38 9.11
CA HIS A 130 -18.37 -6.55 8.23
C HIS A 130 -18.53 -6.12 6.78
N GLY A 131 -17.70 -6.64 5.88
CA GLY A 131 -17.79 -6.35 4.44
C GLY A 131 -16.54 -6.68 3.63
N HIS A 132 -15.36 -6.71 4.28
CA HIS A 132 -14.16 -7.28 3.66
C HIS A 132 -14.29 -8.81 3.54
N SER A 133 -13.66 -9.37 2.50
CA SER A 133 -13.60 -10.83 2.25
C SER A 133 -12.20 -11.42 2.39
N ASN A 134 -11.25 -10.64 2.91
CA ASN A 134 -9.89 -11.05 3.23
C ASN A 134 -9.32 -10.12 4.32
N TRP A 135 -8.09 -10.37 4.77
CA TRP A 135 -7.39 -9.64 5.84
C TRP A 135 -7.49 -8.12 5.72
N VAL A 136 -8.00 -7.45 6.76
CA VAL A 136 -8.00 -5.98 6.83
C VAL A 136 -6.62 -5.52 7.26
N LYS A 137 -5.94 -4.81 6.37
CA LYS A 137 -4.52 -4.44 6.53
C LYS A 137 -4.31 -2.94 6.73
N ASN A 138 -5.26 -2.06 6.41
CA ASN A 138 -5.13 -0.64 6.73
C ASN A 138 -6.47 -0.01 7.13
N ILE A 139 -6.42 0.98 8.02
CA ILE A 139 -7.55 1.85 8.39
C ILE A 139 -7.04 3.29 8.42
N GLU A 140 -7.82 4.21 7.86
CA GLU A 140 -7.66 5.66 7.96
C GLU A 140 -9.00 6.32 8.33
N TYR A 141 -8.95 7.60 8.69
CA TYR A 141 -10.15 8.40 8.97
C TYR A 141 -10.07 9.73 8.22
N SER A 142 -11.08 10.02 7.40
CA SER A 142 -11.25 11.35 6.79
C SER A 142 -11.99 12.24 7.79
N SER A 143 -11.27 13.17 8.42
CA SER A 143 -11.88 14.19 9.30
C SER A 143 -12.79 15.16 8.53
N LYS A 144 -12.44 15.42 7.26
CA LYS A 144 -13.19 16.23 6.29
C LYS A 144 -14.56 15.62 5.99
N ASP A 145 -14.59 14.34 5.63
CA ASP A 145 -15.83 13.65 5.21
C ASP A 145 -16.53 12.93 6.38
N LYS A 146 -15.87 12.83 7.55
CA LYS A 146 -16.27 12.08 8.75
C LYS A 146 -16.50 10.59 8.53
N LEU A 147 -15.77 10.02 7.57
CA LEU A 147 -15.82 8.62 7.18
C LEU A 147 -14.56 7.87 7.64
N LEU A 148 -14.77 6.68 8.20
CA LEU A 148 -13.68 5.72 8.36
C LEU A 148 -13.43 5.06 6.99
N VAL A 149 -12.18 4.83 6.63
CA VAL A 149 -11.77 4.14 5.40
C VAL A 149 -10.96 2.92 5.78
N SER A 150 -11.34 1.74 5.29
CA SER A 150 -10.54 0.51 5.47
C SER A 150 -10.15 -0.09 4.13
N SER A 151 -9.00 -0.76 4.10
CA SER A 151 -8.55 -1.57 2.97
C SER A 151 -7.99 -2.92 3.41
N GLY A 152 -8.19 -3.91 2.54
CA GLY A 152 -7.77 -5.27 2.80
C GLY A 152 -7.09 -5.93 1.61
N PHE A 153 -6.58 -7.12 1.86
CA PHE A 153 -6.01 -8.02 0.85
C PHE A 153 -7.07 -8.65 -0.08
N ASP A 154 -8.33 -8.20 0.01
CA ASP A 154 -9.39 -8.43 -0.98
C ASP A 154 -9.37 -7.36 -2.09
N GLY A 155 -8.32 -6.53 -2.14
CA GLY A 155 -8.16 -5.41 -3.06
C GLY A 155 -9.15 -4.27 -2.85
N SER A 156 -10.09 -4.41 -1.91
CA SER A 156 -11.23 -3.52 -1.77
C SER A 156 -10.93 -2.39 -0.80
N ILE A 157 -11.46 -1.20 -1.11
CA ILE A 157 -11.47 -0.06 -0.20
C ILE A 157 -12.92 0.23 0.17
N PHE A 158 -13.23 0.25 1.46
CA PHE A 158 -14.55 0.57 1.99
C PHE A 158 -14.54 1.90 2.75
N THR A 159 -15.59 2.70 2.58
CA THR A 159 -15.96 3.79 3.50
C THR A 159 -17.05 3.32 4.44
N TRP A 160 -17.00 3.82 5.68
CA TRP A 160 -17.97 3.53 6.73
C TRP A 160 -18.41 4.83 7.41
N ASP A 161 -19.70 5.13 7.36
CA ASP A 161 -20.28 6.22 8.14
C ASP A 161 -20.54 5.75 9.58
N ILE A 162 -19.54 5.96 10.44
CA ILE A 162 -19.60 5.56 11.85
C ILE A 162 -20.53 6.45 12.70
N ASN A 163 -20.99 7.58 12.15
CA ASN A 163 -21.81 8.57 12.86
C ASN A 163 -23.30 8.42 12.57
N SER A 164 -23.67 8.04 11.35
CA SER A 164 -25.05 7.79 10.97
C SER A 164 -25.63 6.55 11.67
N GLN A 165 -26.80 6.73 12.27
CA GLN A 165 -27.62 5.64 12.80
C GLN A 165 -28.88 5.56 11.94
N THR A 166 -28.95 4.53 11.09
CA THR A 166 -30.16 4.20 10.35
C THR A 166 -30.80 2.95 10.97
N GLU A 167 -32.10 2.76 10.78
CA GLU A 167 -32.82 1.54 11.20
C GLU A 167 -32.25 0.26 10.55
N GLN A 168 -31.51 0.41 9.44
CA GLN A 168 -30.88 -0.65 8.66
C GLN A 168 -29.41 -0.90 9.06
N GLY A 169 -28.90 -0.16 10.06
CA GLY A 169 -27.53 -0.26 10.55
C GLY A 169 -26.63 0.88 10.06
N LEU A 170 -25.36 0.55 9.83
CA LEU A 170 -24.33 1.50 9.40
C LEU A 170 -24.22 1.52 7.87
N ILE A 171 -24.10 2.72 7.30
CA ILE A 171 -23.88 2.91 5.87
C ILE A 171 -22.43 2.55 5.54
N SER A 172 -22.25 1.46 4.80
CA SER A 172 -20.96 1.06 4.23
C SER A 172 -21.00 1.08 2.72
N GLN A 173 -19.89 1.42 2.08
CA GLN A 173 -19.77 1.41 0.62
C GLN A 173 -18.37 0.99 0.20
N ARG A 174 -18.28 0.05 -0.75
CA ARG A 174 -17.03 -0.22 -1.45
C ARG A 174 -16.78 0.92 -2.43
N VAL A 175 -15.75 1.74 -2.18
CA VAL A 175 -15.46 2.94 -2.97
C VAL A 175 -14.45 2.73 -4.08
N PHE A 176 -13.58 1.73 -3.96
CA PHE A 176 -12.63 1.37 -5.01
C PHE A 176 -12.17 -0.09 -4.87
N HIS A 177 -11.59 -0.64 -5.94
CA HIS A 177 -10.94 -1.95 -5.92
C HIS A 177 -9.65 -1.93 -6.77
N ALA A 178 -8.51 -2.21 -6.13
CA ALA A 178 -7.22 -2.36 -6.78
C ALA A 178 -6.64 -3.76 -6.49
N SER A 179 -6.34 -4.52 -7.54
CA SER A 179 -5.65 -5.80 -7.40
C SER A 179 -4.26 -5.59 -6.79
N GLY A 180 -3.87 -6.44 -5.84
CA GLY A 180 -2.57 -6.35 -5.17
C GLY A 180 -2.41 -5.12 -4.25
N LEU A 181 -3.52 -4.55 -3.75
CA LEU A 181 -3.47 -3.44 -2.77
C LEU A 181 -2.78 -3.89 -1.47
N MET A 182 -1.71 -3.18 -1.08
CA MET A 182 -0.92 -3.48 0.11
C MET A 182 -1.25 -2.54 1.27
N ARG A 183 -1.20 -1.21 1.02
CA ARG A 183 -1.60 -0.16 1.97
C ARG A 183 -2.33 0.97 1.25
N CYS A 184 -3.12 1.71 2.00
CA CYS A 184 -3.63 3.02 1.60
C CYS A 184 -3.33 4.06 2.69
N ARG A 185 -3.19 5.34 2.34
CA ARG A 185 -3.08 6.46 3.28
C ARG A 185 -3.86 7.66 2.75
N ILE A 186 -4.65 8.30 3.60
CA ILE A 186 -5.29 9.60 3.30
C ILE A 186 -4.29 10.69 3.71
N SER A 187 -4.18 11.77 2.92
CA SER A 187 -3.35 12.91 3.32
C SER A 187 -3.89 13.55 4.62
N PRO A 188 -3.04 14.05 5.53
CA PRO A 188 -3.49 14.83 6.69
C PRO A 188 -4.47 15.98 6.38
N THR A 189 -4.43 16.52 5.15
CA THR A 189 -5.34 17.53 4.60
C THR A 189 -6.69 16.98 4.09
N GLY A 190 -6.86 15.67 3.94
CA GLY A 190 -8.09 15.05 3.42
C GLY A 190 -8.36 15.29 1.94
N ASP A 191 -7.33 15.67 1.17
CA ASP A 191 -7.43 16.02 -0.25
C ASP A 191 -6.81 14.97 -1.19
N LYS A 192 -6.06 13.98 -0.66
CA LYS A 192 -5.46 12.91 -1.44
C LYS A 192 -5.63 11.55 -0.78
N LEU A 193 -5.74 10.49 -1.60
CA LEU A 193 -5.65 9.09 -1.19
C LEU A 193 -4.50 8.43 -1.96
N VAL A 194 -3.49 7.95 -1.26
CA VAL A 194 -2.36 7.22 -1.85
C VAL A 194 -2.52 5.73 -1.61
N LEU A 195 -2.32 4.93 -2.63
CA LEU A 195 -2.39 3.47 -2.62
C LEU A 195 -1.05 2.89 -3.06
N CYS A 196 -0.51 1.92 -2.32
CA CYS A 196 0.66 1.16 -2.78
C CYS A 196 0.29 -0.28 -3.07
N THR A 197 0.93 -0.88 -4.09
CA THR A 197 0.57 -2.20 -4.59
C THR A 197 1.78 -3.13 -4.71
N SER A 198 1.48 -4.41 -4.93
CA SER A 198 2.46 -5.42 -5.32
C SER A 198 2.67 -5.57 -6.83
N GLY A 199 2.16 -4.62 -7.63
CA GLY A 199 2.46 -4.48 -9.07
C GLY A 199 3.61 -3.51 -9.36
N GLY A 200 4.38 -3.13 -8.34
CA GLY A 200 5.48 -2.18 -8.45
C GLY A 200 5.05 -0.78 -8.87
N TYR A 201 3.90 -0.33 -8.39
CA TYR A 201 3.40 1.04 -8.61
C TYR A 201 2.66 1.58 -7.39
N ILE A 202 2.72 2.90 -7.27
CA ILE A 202 1.93 3.71 -6.33
C ILE A 202 0.89 4.46 -7.16
N MET A 203 -0.32 4.58 -6.63
CA MET A 203 -1.41 5.37 -7.23
C MET A 203 -1.78 6.49 -6.27
N ILE A 204 -1.72 7.73 -6.73
CA ILE A 204 -2.17 8.92 -6.00
C ILE A 204 -3.52 9.34 -6.60
N ILE A 205 -4.50 9.54 -5.74
CA ILE A 205 -5.81 10.10 -6.09
C ILE A 205 -5.85 11.51 -5.52
N HIS A 206 -5.87 12.51 -6.41
CA HIS A 206 -5.91 13.93 -6.11
C HIS A 206 -7.34 14.46 -6.07
N HIS A 207 -7.55 15.56 -5.36
CA HIS A 207 -8.86 16.18 -5.16
C HIS A 207 -9.88 15.16 -4.66
N LEU A 208 -9.50 14.42 -3.61
CA LEU A 208 -10.24 13.29 -3.07
C LEU A 208 -11.67 13.70 -2.67
N ASP A 209 -12.64 12.99 -3.20
CA ASP A 209 -14.04 13.02 -2.79
C ASP A 209 -14.51 11.57 -2.61
N LEU A 210 -14.48 11.09 -1.37
CA LEU A 210 -14.89 9.74 -1.00
C LEU A 210 -16.35 9.44 -1.36
N THR A 211 -17.21 10.47 -1.50
CA THR A 211 -18.63 10.30 -1.80
C THR A 211 -18.87 9.97 -3.27
N THR A 212 -18.02 10.45 -4.19
CA THR A 212 -18.13 10.18 -5.64
C THR A 212 -17.10 9.19 -6.18
N LEU A 213 -16.06 8.85 -5.40
CA LEU A 213 -14.94 7.97 -5.81
C LEU A 213 -15.38 6.68 -6.52
N HIS A 214 -16.44 6.03 -6.03
CA HIS A 214 -17.00 4.80 -6.60
C HIS A 214 -17.61 4.97 -8.00
N LYS A 215 -18.06 6.19 -8.34
CA LYS A 215 -18.60 6.56 -9.67
C LYS A 215 -17.46 7.02 -10.57
N ASP A 216 -16.63 7.91 -10.06
CA ASP A 216 -15.55 8.56 -10.82
C ASP A 216 -14.50 7.56 -11.30
N LEU A 217 -14.21 6.52 -10.52
CA LEU A 217 -13.30 5.42 -10.88
C LEU A 217 -14.02 4.09 -11.16
N CYS A 218 -15.31 4.13 -11.51
CA CYS A 218 -16.09 2.93 -11.81
C CYS A 218 -15.49 2.18 -13.01
N GLY A 219 -15.01 0.95 -12.80
CA GLY A 219 -14.40 0.12 -13.85
C GLY A 219 -12.96 0.49 -14.22
N PHE A 220 -12.39 1.57 -13.66
CA PHE A 220 -10.98 1.90 -13.83
C PHE A 220 -10.07 0.81 -13.23
N ARG A 221 -9.00 0.44 -13.95
CA ARG A 221 -8.04 -0.59 -13.50
C ARG A 221 -6.59 -0.13 -13.68
N PRO A 222 -5.92 0.35 -12.62
CA PRO A 222 -4.55 0.86 -12.72
C PRO A 222 -3.54 -0.22 -13.15
N GLY A 223 -3.78 -1.49 -12.82
CA GLY A 223 -2.93 -2.61 -13.27
C GLY A 223 -2.82 -2.76 -14.78
N ILE A 224 -3.85 -2.39 -15.56
CA ILE A 224 -3.78 -2.46 -17.03
C ILE A 224 -2.89 -1.34 -17.58
N TYR A 225 -2.92 -0.15 -16.96
CA TYR A 225 -2.01 0.95 -17.30
C TYR A 225 -0.55 0.58 -16.97
N ARG A 226 -0.31 -0.07 -15.82
CA ARG A 226 1.01 -0.63 -15.50
C ARG A 226 1.47 -1.67 -16.52
N LEU A 227 0.57 -2.53 -17.00
CA LEU A 227 0.86 -3.51 -18.04
C LEU A 227 1.21 -2.84 -19.39
N MET A 228 0.45 -1.81 -19.81
CA MET A 228 0.75 -1.01 -21.01
C MET A 228 2.15 -0.37 -20.92
N GLN A 229 2.49 0.19 -19.76
CA GLN A 229 3.81 0.80 -19.51
C GLN A 229 4.97 -0.21 -19.51
N LEU A 230 4.76 -1.45 -19.04
CA LEU A 230 5.79 -2.49 -18.99
C LEU A 230 5.94 -3.30 -20.28
N GLY A 231 4.85 -3.45 -21.04
CA GLY A 231 4.82 -4.21 -22.29
C GLY A 231 4.95 -3.36 -23.55
N GLU A 232 5.01 -2.02 -23.41
CA GLU A 232 5.03 -1.04 -24.50
C GLU A 232 3.88 -1.21 -25.51
N GLN A 233 2.79 -1.86 -25.10
CA GLN A 233 1.64 -2.20 -25.93
C GLN A 233 0.42 -1.40 -25.50
N TYR A 234 -0.15 -0.63 -26.44
CA TYR A 234 -1.38 0.12 -26.20
C TYR A 234 -2.62 -0.80 -26.15
N ILE A 235 -3.47 -0.64 -25.13
CA ILE A 235 -4.70 -1.43 -24.93
C ILE A 235 -5.92 -0.49 -25.06
N PRO A 236 -6.61 -0.45 -26.22
CA PRO A 236 -7.70 0.52 -26.46
C PRO A 236 -8.88 0.43 -25.49
N GLN A 237 -9.13 -0.76 -24.91
CA GLN A 237 -10.20 -0.95 -23.93
C GLN A 237 -9.87 -0.28 -22.58
N ALA A 238 -8.60 -0.17 -22.21
CA ALA A 238 -8.15 0.52 -21.00
C ALA A 238 -8.15 2.03 -21.19
N ALA A 239 -7.66 2.50 -22.35
CA ALA A 239 -7.54 3.92 -22.70
C ALA A 239 -8.85 4.72 -22.66
N LYS A 240 -10.00 4.04 -22.63
CA LYS A 240 -11.31 4.66 -22.33
C LYS A 240 -11.32 5.44 -21.00
N TYR A 241 -10.41 5.12 -20.08
CA TYR A 241 -10.24 5.79 -18.80
C TYR A 241 -9.14 6.86 -18.79
N ASP A 242 -8.49 7.21 -19.92
CA ASP A 242 -7.39 8.20 -19.95
C ASP A 242 -7.81 9.56 -19.34
N HIS A 243 -9.10 9.89 -19.42
CA HIS A 243 -9.71 11.07 -18.79
C HIS A 243 -9.47 11.16 -17.27
N VAL A 244 -9.31 10.04 -16.53
CA VAL A 244 -9.09 10.10 -15.07
C VAL A 244 -7.72 10.68 -14.71
N PHE A 245 -6.77 10.69 -15.66
CA PHE A 245 -5.43 11.25 -15.47
C PHE A 245 -5.32 12.73 -15.87
N SER A 246 -6.24 13.23 -16.71
CA SER A 246 -6.23 14.61 -17.21
C SER A 246 -6.32 15.62 -16.06
N ARG A 247 -5.64 16.76 -16.21
CA ARG A 247 -5.71 17.89 -15.28
C ARG A 247 -7.12 18.52 -15.22
N ARG A 248 -7.97 18.24 -16.20
CA ARG A 248 -9.38 18.67 -16.25
C ARG A 248 -10.27 17.94 -15.24
N GLN A 249 -9.84 16.79 -14.74
CA GLN A 249 -10.58 15.97 -13.79
C GLN A 249 -10.60 16.66 -12.40
N LYS A 250 -11.71 17.35 -12.10
CA LYS A 250 -11.83 18.22 -10.90
C LYS A 250 -11.92 17.47 -9.56
N LYS A 251 -12.14 16.16 -9.59
CA LYS A 251 -12.29 15.29 -8.40
C LYS A 251 -11.71 13.92 -8.69
N ASN A 252 -11.10 13.29 -7.70
CA ASN A 252 -10.57 11.93 -7.79
C ASN A 252 -9.66 11.70 -9.01
N ARG A 253 -8.87 12.70 -9.39
CA ARG A 253 -7.89 12.62 -10.48
C ARG A 253 -6.79 11.63 -10.12
N VAL A 254 -6.37 10.79 -11.05
CA VAL A 254 -5.36 9.75 -10.83
C VAL A 254 -3.98 10.20 -11.32
N GLU A 255 -2.95 9.90 -10.54
CA GLU A 255 -1.55 9.90 -10.94
C GLU A 255 -0.93 8.55 -10.57
N LEU A 256 -0.10 7.98 -11.46
CA LEU A 256 0.67 6.76 -11.21
C LEU A 256 2.14 7.11 -11.03
N VAL A 257 2.77 6.50 -10.03
CA VAL A 257 4.19 6.70 -9.70
C VAL A 257 4.89 5.35 -9.73
N THR A 258 5.94 5.27 -10.55
CA THR A 258 6.66 4.02 -10.84
C THR A 258 8.17 4.21 -10.94
N ASP A 259 8.69 5.38 -10.56
CA ASP A 259 10.13 5.66 -10.57
C ASP A 259 10.77 5.28 -9.24
N PHE A 260 11.78 4.41 -9.31
CA PHE A 260 12.52 3.90 -8.16
C PHE A 260 14.03 3.98 -8.48
N PRO A 261 14.93 3.90 -7.47
CA PRO A 261 16.37 3.86 -7.71
C PRO A 261 16.75 2.76 -8.72
N GLU A 262 17.76 2.99 -9.56
CA GLU A 262 18.15 2.04 -10.62
C GLU A 262 18.57 0.66 -10.09
N GLN A 263 19.00 0.57 -8.83
CA GLN A 263 19.36 -0.67 -8.14
C GLN A 263 18.16 -1.34 -7.42
N ASN A 264 16.96 -0.76 -7.52
CA ASN A 264 15.75 -1.16 -6.82
C ASN A 264 14.67 -1.61 -7.81
N ASP A 265 14.61 -2.91 -8.10
CA ASP A 265 13.53 -3.52 -8.88
C ASP A 265 12.26 -3.69 -8.02
N ALA A 266 11.64 -2.55 -7.69
CA ALA A 266 10.55 -2.44 -6.72
C ALA A 266 9.25 -3.11 -7.22
N GLU A 267 9.10 -4.42 -6.98
CA GLU A 267 7.85 -5.14 -7.27
C GLU A 267 6.82 -4.99 -6.12
N MET A 268 7.21 -5.19 -4.87
CA MET A 268 6.27 -5.18 -3.74
C MET A 268 6.46 -3.97 -2.84
N ILE A 269 5.51 -3.03 -2.88
CA ILE A 269 5.51 -1.85 -2.01
C ILE A 269 4.67 -2.17 -0.78
N MET A 270 5.32 -2.45 0.34
CA MET A 270 4.71 -3.12 1.50
C MET A 270 4.19 -2.16 2.56
N ALA A 271 4.87 -1.02 2.74
CA ALA A 271 4.49 0.00 3.72
C ALA A 271 4.45 1.39 3.08
N LEU A 272 3.58 2.25 3.60
CA LEU A 272 3.29 3.59 3.09
C LEU A 272 2.98 4.53 4.26
N GLN A 273 3.59 5.71 4.26
CA GLN A 273 3.26 6.84 5.14
C GLN A 273 3.18 8.13 4.32
N ILE A 274 2.44 9.11 4.81
CA ILE A 274 2.41 10.47 4.24
C ILE A 274 3.07 11.41 5.25
N HIS A 275 3.88 12.35 4.75
CA HIS A 275 4.54 13.37 5.57
C HIS A 275 3.50 14.23 6.31
N PRO A 276 3.69 14.58 7.60
CA PRO A 276 2.69 15.33 8.38
C PRO A 276 2.19 16.61 7.69
N HIS A 277 3.11 17.36 7.08
CA HIS A 277 2.84 18.57 6.29
C HIS A 277 2.48 18.32 4.80
N CYS A 278 2.07 17.11 4.40
CA CYS A 278 1.65 16.75 3.03
C CYS A 278 2.67 17.04 1.91
N ARG A 279 3.97 17.06 2.22
CA ARG A 279 5.04 17.39 1.26
C ARG A 279 5.46 16.22 0.38
N CYS A 280 5.49 15.01 0.95
CA CYS A 280 5.91 13.79 0.28
C CYS A 280 5.19 12.56 0.85
N MET A 281 5.36 11.44 0.17
CA MET A 281 5.06 10.10 0.68
C MET A 281 6.35 9.32 0.91
N LEU A 282 6.31 8.44 1.90
CA LEU A 282 7.38 7.52 2.28
C LEU A 282 6.89 6.10 2.02
N THR A 283 7.66 5.32 1.28
CA THR A 283 7.36 3.92 1.00
C THR A 283 8.51 3.01 1.40
N ARG A 284 8.18 1.80 1.85
CA ARG A 284 9.14 0.70 1.96
C ARG A 284 8.76 -0.40 0.98
N ASN A 285 9.71 -0.82 0.16
CA ASN A 285 9.49 -1.78 -0.90
C ASN A 285 10.53 -2.92 -0.87
N VAL A 286 10.14 -4.07 -1.44
CA VAL A 286 10.95 -5.28 -1.62
C VAL A 286 11.12 -5.55 -3.12
N SER A 287 12.28 -6.06 -3.52
CA SER A 287 12.57 -6.45 -4.90
C SER A 287 11.89 -7.76 -5.33
N CYS A 288 11.74 -7.97 -6.64
CA CYS A 288 11.11 -9.16 -7.25
C CYS A 288 11.66 -10.51 -6.72
N ASP A 289 12.94 -10.55 -6.37
CA ASP A 289 13.65 -11.74 -5.86
C ASP A 289 13.55 -11.94 -4.33
N GLU A 290 12.83 -11.04 -3.65
CA GLU A 290 12.76 -10.92 -2.19
C GLU A 290 14.15 -10.87 -1.52
N GLN A 291 15.19 -10.33 -2.19
CA GLN A 291 16.54 -10.19 -1.63
C GLN A 291 16.87 -8.78 -1.11
N SER A 292 16.38 -7.73 -1.75
CA SER A 292 16.65 -6.34 -1.34
C SER A 292 15.39 -5.64 -0.81
N GLU A 293 15.61 -4.81 0.22
CA GLU A 293 14.62 -3.85 0.71
C GLU A 293 15.13 -2.44 0.50
N TRP A 294 14.21 -1.53 0.20
CA TRP A 294 14.49 -0.11 0.02
C TRP A 294 13.42 0.75 0.69
N THR A 295 13.85 1.88 1.22
CA THR A 295 13.00 2.98 1.63
C THR A 295 13.11 4.09 0.59
N CYS A 296 11.99 4.56 0.05
CA CYS A 296 11.93 5.61 -0.97
C CYS A 296 11.01 6.74 -0.50
N ILE A 297 11.36 7.98 -0.85
CA ILE A 297 10.55 9.18 -0.64
C ILE A 297 10.25 9.81 -1.98
N HIS A 298 8.96 9.98 -2.24
CA HIS A 298 8.44 10.55 -3.48
C HIS A 298 7.64 11.83 -3.19
N ASP A 299 7.72 12.79 -4.09
CA ASP A 299 6.79 13.91 -4.16
C ASP A 299 5.34 13.39 -4.31
N ILE A 300 4.42 13.99 -3.55
CA ILE A 300 2.98 13.67 -3.55
C ILE A 300 2.16 14.79 -4.20
N ASN A 301 2.79 15.92 -4.52
CA ASN A 301 2.12 17.11 -5.04
C ASN A 301 2.08 17.09 -6.57
N GLU A 302 1.15 17.85 -7.13
CA GLU A 302 0.98 17.96 -8.58
C GLU A 302 2.00 18.92 -9.15
N GLU A 303 2.60 18.57 -10.28
CA GLU A 303 3.49 19.51 -10.95
C GLU A 303 2.69 20.68 -11.53
N PRO A 304 3.15 21.94 -11.41
CA PRO A 304 2.54 23.05 -12.13
C PRO A 304 2.52 22.75 -13.65
N ALA A 305 1.52 23.27 -14.36
CA ALA A 305 1.42 23.10 -15.80
C ALA A 305 2.63 23.74 -16.50
N ARG A 306 3.23 23.04 -17.48
CA ARG A 306 4.48 23.49 -18.11
C ARG A 306 4.16 24.27 -19.38
N SER A 307 3.69 25.51 -19.19
CA SER A 307 3.37 26.49 -20.23
C SER A 307 2.17 26.15 -21.13
N SER A 308 1.73 27.11 -21.95
CA SER A 308 0.48 27.10 -22.72
C SER A 308 0.44 26.14 -23.90
N GLU A 309 1.31 25.12 -23.94
CA GLU A 309 1.26 24.02 -24.92
C GLU A 309 0.47 22.84 -24.37
N ASP A 310 0.62 22.51 -23.08
CA ASP A 310 -0.26 21.57 -22.36
C ASP A 310 -1.75 21.98 -22.46
N GLU A 311 -2.04 23.29 -22.48
CA GLU A 311 -3.41 23.81 -22.60
C GLU A 311 -3.96 23.68 -24.04
N ARG A 312 -3.11 23.79 -25.07
CA ARG A 312 -3.51 23.73 -26.48
C ARG A 312 -3.70 22.30 -26.98
N ASP A 313 -2.81 21.39 -26.62
CA ASP A 313 -2.92 19.97 -26.98
C ASP A 313 -4.15 19.30 -26.30
N GLU A 314 -4.62 19.80 -25.15
CA GLU A 314 -5.88 19.32 -24.57
C GLU A 314 -7.14 20.00 -25.18
N GLU A 315 -7.06 21.18 -25.81
CA GLU A 315 -8.23 21.83 -26.44
C GLU A 315 -8.68 21.16 -27.76
N GLU A 316 -7.78 20.45 -28.46
CA GLU A 316 -8.09 19.75 -29.72
C GLU A 316 -8.60 18.30 -29.53
N GLU A 317 -9.77 18.10 -28.91
CA GLU A 317 -10.57 16.88 -29.19
C GLU A 317 -11.55 17.15 -30.36
N PRO A 318 -11.65 16.24 -31.37
CA PRO A 318 -12.42 16.52 -32.57
C PRO A 318 -13.93 16.45 -32.28
N GLN A 319 -14.59 17.61 -32.23
CA GLN A 319 -16.05 17.66 -32.16
C GLN A 319 -16.67 16.79 -33.27
N PRO A 320 -17.70 15.98 -32.97
CA PRO A 320 -18.33 15.13 -33.97
C PRO A 320 -18.93 15.98 -35.07
N LYS A 321 -18.39 15.85 -36.30
CA LYS A 321 -18.80 16.61 -37.48
C LYS A 321 -20.29 16.38 -37.79
N LYS A 322 -21.16 17.21 -37.21
CA LYS A 322 -22.57 17.31 -37.60
C LYS A 322 -22.60 17.64 -39.09
N LYS A 323 -23.13 16.72 -39.90
CA LYS A 323 -23.33 16.91 -41.35
C LYS A 323 -24.18 18.17 -41.57
N ARG A 324 -23.54 19.26 -41.97
CA ARG A 324 -24.20 20.52 -42.31
C ARG A 324 -24.71 20.42 -43.74
N VAL A 325 -25.98 20.03 -43.90
CA VAL A 325 -26.70 20.22 -45.17
C VAL A 325 -26.97 21.71 -45.31
N SER A 326 -26.51 22.30 -46.40
CA SER A 326 -26.74 23.71 -46.73
C SER A 326 -27.63 23.85 -47.95
N THR A 327 -28.69 24.67 -47.85
CA THR A 327 -29.27 25.48 -48.93
C THR A 327 -30.28 26.44 -48.27
N THR A 328 -29.88 27.67 -47.95
CA THR A 328 -30.21 28.93 -48.66
C THR A 328 -31.69 29.33 -48.77
N THR A 329 -32.06 30.37 -48.02
CA THR A 329 -32.76 31.61 -48.47
C THR A 329 -32.68 32.63 -47.31
N THR A 330 -32.00 33.78 -47.46
CA THR A 330 -32.58 35.12 -47.71
C THR A 330 -33.76 35.49 -46.78
N ALA A 331 -33.81 36.62 -46.08
CA ALA A 331 -32.88 37.73 -45.81
C ALA A 331 -33.44 38.51 -44.57
N SER A 332 -33.16 39.76 -44.19
CA SER A 332 -32.25 40.86 -44.61
C SER A 332 -32.28 41.96 -43.53
N ARG A 333 -31.14 42.65 -43.27
CA ARG A 333 -31.07 44.00 -42.62
C ARG A 333 -31.51 44.07 -41.13
N SER A 334 -31.00 44.96 -40.27
CA SER A 334 -29.90 45.94 -40.40
C SER A 334 -29.47 46.50 -39.04
N SER A 335 -28.18 46.85 -38.93
CA SER A 335 -27.66 48.10 -38.33
C SER A 335 -28.11 48.53 -36.92
N LEU A 336 -27.21 48.45 -35.93
CA LEU A 336 -26.45 49.59 -35.37
C LEU A 336 -25.88 49.24 -34.00
N ALA A 337 -24.61 49.58 -33.80
CA ALA A 337 -23.98 49.61 -32.47
C ALA A 337 -24.10 51.03 -31.89
N VAL A 338 -24.36 51.11 -30.58
CA VAL A 338 -23.95 52.24 -29.73
C VAL A 338 -23.51 51.63 -28.39
N GLN A 339 -22.29 51.94 -27.97
CA GLN A 339 -21.82 51.78 -26.59
C GLN A 339 -22.14 53.08 -25.83
N ASP A 340 -22.32 52.97 -24.51
CA ASP A 340 -21.93 53.91 -23.43
C ASP A 340 -22.88 53.68 -22.24
N GLN A 341 -22.40 53.14 -21.11
CA GLN A 341 -21.53 53.72 -20.06
C GLN A 341 -22.34 54.33 -18.90
N ASP A 342 -22.06 53.81 -17.71
CA ASP A 342 -22.02 54.43 -16.37
C ASP A 342 -23.27 55.20 -15.87
N THR A 343 -23.86 54.88 -14.71
CA THR A 343 -23.27 55.21 -13.40
C THR A 343 -24.07 54.64 -12.20
N ASP A 344 -23.34 54.46 -11.09
CA ASP A 344 -23.66 54.19 -9.67
C ASP A 344 -25.10 54.31 -9.08
N GLY A 345 -25.36 53.47 -8.05
CA GLY A 345 -26.44 53.70 -7.06
C GLY A 345 -26.84 52.50 -6.16
N LEU A 346 -26.26 52.37 -4.95
CA LEU A 346 -26.68 51.46 -3.87
C LEU A 346 -27.76 52.11 -2.95
N PRO A 347 -28.30 51.44 -1.91
CA PRO A 347 -29.21 50.27 -1.84
C PRO A 347 -30.49 50.70 -1.06
N PRO A 348 -31.06 49.96 -0.05
CA PRO A 348 -31.50 48.57 0.05
C PRO A 348 -33.06 48.44 0.25
N ARG A 349 -33.64 47.22 0.18
CA ARG A 349 -34.72 46.73 1.09
C ARG A 349 -35.27 45.33 0.73
N GLN A 350 -35.16 44.40 1.69
CA GLN A 350 -36.17 43.35 1.94
C GLN A 350 -37.35 43.97 2.75
N PRO A 351 -38.50 43.31 3.06
CA PRO A 351 -38.78 41.86 2.98
C PRO A 351 -40.20 41.39 2.52
N ARG A 352 -40.37 40.06 2.38
CA ARG A 352 -41.44 39.20 2.95
C ARG A 352 -41.97 38.10 2.00
N ARG A 353 -42.09 36.88 2.57
CA ARG A 353 -42.91 35.76 2.08
C ARG A 353 -44.41 36.07 2.22
N PRO A 354 -45.29 35.22 1.64
CA PRO A 354 -46.10 34.40 2.55
C PRO A 354 -46.14 32.90 2.21
N LEU A 355 -46.68 32.12 3.15
CA LEU A 355 -46.89 30.66 3.12
C LEU A 355 -48.38 30.32 2.97
N ARG A 356 -48.72 29.22 2.27
CA ARG A 356 -49.74 28.19 2.64
C ARG A 356 -49.68 27.05 1.60
N MET A 357 -49.62 25.74 1.90
CA MET A 357 -50.34 24.80 2.80
C MET A 357 -51.67 24.25 2.26
N GLY A 358 -51.77 22.90 2.22
CA GLY A 358 -52.97 22.10 1.91
C GLY A 358 -53.06 21.59 0.45
N THR A 359 -53.48 20.36 0.15
CA THR A 359 -53.81 19.20 1.02
C THR A 359 -53.82 17.88 0.21
N VAL A 360 -53.77 16.74 0.90
CA VAL A 360 -53.79 15.36 0.35
C VAL A 360 -55.21 14.90 -0.02
N GLN A 361 -55.35 14.01 -1.01
CA GLN A 361 -56.43 13.02 -1.06
C GLN A 361 -55.94 11.63 -1.55
N VAL A 362 -56.55 10.58 -0.99
CA VAL A 362 -56.29 9.15 -1.22
C VAL A 362 -57.63 8.43 -1.29
N PHE A 363 -57.85 7.55 -2.27
CA PHE A 363 -58.79 6.39 -2.26
C PHE A 363 -58.44 5.51 -3.48
N HIS A 364 -58.84 4.25 -3.62
CA HIS A 364 -58.80 3.01 -2.81
C HIS A 364 -59.15 1.89 -3.83
N LEU A 365 -58.90 0.61 -3.50
CA LEU A 365 -59.12 -0.57 -4.38
C LEU A 365 -60.55 -0.74 -4.93
N ASP A 366 -60.69 -1.44 -6.06
CA ASP A 366 -61.33 -2.77 -6.08
C ASP A 366 -61.13 -3.57 -7.38
N ASN A 367 -61.30 -4.90 -7.30
CA ASN A 367 -61.19 -5.89 -8.37
C ASN A 367 -62.26 -6.97 -8.15
N PRO A 368 -62.98 -7.43 -9.18
CA PRO A 368 -62.90 -8.86 -9.48
C PRO A 368 -62.94 -9.19 -10.98
N GLY A 369 -62.35 -10.31 -11.37
CA GLY A 369 -62.18 -10.69 -12.78
C GLY A 369 -63.02 -11.87 -13.27
N THR A 370 -62.91 -12.13 -14.57
CA THR A 370 -63.14 -13.44 -15.23
C THR A 370 -62.27 -13.47 -16.50
N GLY A 371 -61.56 -14.58 -16.76
CA GLY A 371 -60.47 -14.59 -17.75
C GLY A 371 -60.80 -15.23 -19.10
N ARG A 372 -59.83 -15.16 -20.03
CA ARG A 372 -59.60 -16.14 -21.10
C ARG A 372 -58.16 -16.06 -21.62
N LEU A 373 -57.68 -17.15 -22.19
CA LEU A 373 -56.28 -17.37 -22.58
C LEU A 373 -55.88 -16.54 -23.82
N ALA A 374 -54.63 -16.04 -23.80
CA ALA A 374 -53.80 -15.94 -25.01
C ALA A 374 -52.31 -15.98 -24.62
N SER A 375 -51.53 -16.79 -25.32
CA SER A 375 -50.09 -16.98 -25.07
C SER A 375 -49.23 -16.00 -25.87
N ALA A 376 -48.34 -15.26 -25.20
CA ALA A 376 -47.15 -14.67 -25.81
C ALA A 376 -46.06 -14.44 -24.75
N THR A 377 -44.84 -14.85 -25.07
CA THR A 377 -43.63 -14.69 -24.24
C THR A 377 -43.24 -13.22 -24.06
N ALA A 378 -42.98 -12.80 -22.82
CA ALA A 378 -42.30 -11.54 -22.50
C ALA A 378 -40.99 -11.84 -21.74
N PRO A 379 -39.87 -11.13 -22.00
CA PRO A 379 -38.62 -11.36 -21.31
C PRO A 379 -38.65 -10.84 -19.87
N ALA A 380 -38.00 -11.56 -18.96
CA ALA A 380 -37.91 -11.17 -17.55
C ALA A 380 -37.03 -9.92 -17.35
N SER A 381 -37.36 -9.16 -16.31
CA SER A 381 -36.57 -8.04 -15.78
C SER A 381 -35.10 -8.42 -15.54
N PRO A 382 -34.12 -7.53 -15.80
CA PRO A 382 -32.74 -7.78 -15.41
C PRO A 382 -32.65 -7.93 -13.89
N ARG A 383 -32.10 -9.06 -13.45
CA ARG A 383 -31.76 -9.31 -12.04
C ARG A 383 -30.54 -8.48 -11.66
N SER A 384 -30.42 -8.20 -10.36
CA SER A 384 -29.25 -7.61 -9.71
C SER A 384 -27.91 -8.02 -10.33
N ASP A 385 -27.03 -7.03 -10.54
CA ASP A 385 -25.66 -7.23 -11.06
C ASP A 385 -24.91 -8.28 -10.24
N THR A 386 -24.91 -9.50 -10.76
CA THR A 386 -24.22 -10.62 -10.15
C THR A 386 -22.75 -10.50 -10.51
N PHE A 387 -21.86 -10.51 -9.52
CA PHE A 387 -20.42 -10.34 -9.72
C PHE A 387 -19.86 -11.36 -10.72
N ILE A 388 -19.61 -10.91 -11.96
CA ILE A 388 -18.81 -11.63 -12.95
C ILE A 388 -17.38 -11.08 -12.83
N PRO A 389 -16.39 -11.90 -12.43
CA PRO A 389 -15.00 -11.51 -12.54
C PRO A 389 -14.68 -11.27 -14.01
N ASP A 390 -14.33 -10.03 -14.35
CA ASP A 390 -13.99 -9.69 -15.74
C ASP A 390 -12.79 -10.51 -16.20
N ILE A 391 -12.92 -11.11 -17.38
CA ILE A 391 -11.92 -11.99 -18.00
C ILE A 391 -10.55 -11.30 -18.00
N TRP A 392 -10.50 -10.00 -18.30
CA TRP A 392 -9.26 -9.22 -18.30
C TRP A 392 -8.61 -9.06 -16.92
N ALA A 393 -9.39 -9.00 -15.84
CA ALA A 393 -8.84 -8.95 -14.48
C ALA A 393 -8.27 -10.32 -14.08
N ALA A 394 -8.98 -11.40 -14.41
CA ALA A 394 -8.48 -12.76 -14.21
C ALA A 394 -7.23 -13.02 -15.07
N GLU A 395 -7.22 -12.58 -16.33
CA GLU A 395 -6.11 -12.72 -17.27
C GLU A 395 -4.88 -11.93 -16.82
N VAL A 396 -5.02 -10.67 -16.41
CA VAL A 396 -3.92 -9.89 -15.81
C VAL A 396 -3.35 -10.60 -14.58
N THR A 397 -4.19 -11.07 -13.65
CA THR A 397 -3.69 -11.78 -12.47
C THR A 397 -3.05 -13.13 -12.82
N VAL A 398 -3.56 -13.86 -13.82
CA VAL A 398 -2.97 -15.11 -14.31
C VAL A 398 -1.66 -14.87 -15.04
N GLN A 399 -1.56 -13.81 -15.85
CA GLN A 399 -0.36 -13.45 -16.60
C GLN A 399 0.73 -12.94 -15.65
N GLU A 400 0.40 -12.05 -14.70
CA GLU A 400 1.31 -11.66 -13.63
C GLU A 400 1.77 -12.89 -12.81
N ARG A 401 0.84 -13.78 -12.42
CA ARG A 401 1.17 -15.01 -11.69
C ARG A 401 2.06 -15.95 -12.50
N ALA A 402 1.83 -16.08 -13.81
CA ALA A 402 2.66 -16.90 -14.70
C ALA A 402 4.06 -16.30 -14.88
N ILE A 403 4.16 -14.98 -15.03
CA ILE A 403 5.43 -14.25 -15.05
C ILE A 403 6.19 -14.47 -13.74
N ARG A 404 5.54 -14.28 -12.58
CA ARG A 404 6.11 -14.50 -11.24
C ARG A 404 6.53 -15.96 -11.02
N GLN A 405 5.69 -16.94 -11.37
CA GLN A 405 6.03 -18.37 -11.24
C GLN A 405 7.19 -18.79 -12.15
N ASN A 406 7.26 -18.25 -13.37
CA ASN A 406 8.38 -18.52 -14.27
C ASN A 406 9.67 -17.81 -13.82
N ARG A 407 9.59 -16.65 -13.16
CA ARG A 407 10.73 -15.99 -12.51
C ARG A 407 11.21 -16.76 -11.27
N ALA A 408 10.30 -17.17 -10.38
CA ALA A 408 10.62 -17.97 -9.18
C ALA A 408 11.20 -19.35 -9.52
N ARG A 409 10.72 -20.01 -10.58
CA ARG A 409 11.31 -21.25 -11.10
C ARG A 409 12.76 -21.09 -11.58
N ASN A 410 13.17 -19.87 -11.96
CA ASN A 410 14.54 -19.58 -12.37
C ASN A 410 15.46 -19.21 -11.20
N SER A 411 14.93 -18.92 -10.00
CA SER A 411 15.71 -18.49 -8.82
C SER A 411 15.91 -19.58 -7.75
N ASN A 412 15.43 -20.82 -7.97
CA ASN A 412 15.55 -21.97 -7.06
C ASN A 412 15.01 -21.79 -5.63
N ASN A 413 14.36 -20.66 -5.31
CA ASN A 413 13.85 -20.38 -3.97
C ASN A 413 12.51 -21.09 -3.68
N GLN A 414 12.30 -21.44 -2.41
CA GLN A 414 11.00 -21.87 -1.91
C GLN A 414 9.98 -20.73 -2.05
N VAL A 415 8.74 -21.11 -2.39
CA VAL A 415 7.66 -20.16 -2.69
C VAL A 415 7.23 -19.40 -1.43
N SER A 416 7.52 -18.09 -1.40
CA SER A 416 7.28 -17.22 -0.24
C SER A 416 5.80 -17.01 0.11
N GLY A 417 5.54 -16.70 1.38
CA GLY A 417 4.21 -16.69 1.99
C GLY A 417 3.19 -15.71 1.38
N TYR A 418 3.66 -14.64 0.71
CA TYR A 418 2.77 -13.70 0.03
C TYR A 418 2.02 -14.32 -1.16
N ASN A 419 2.43 -15.48 -1.67
CA ASN A 419 1.70 -16.18 -2.74
C ASN A 419 0.27 -16.61 -2.33
N PHE A 420 -0.03 -16.74 -1.03
CA PHE A 420 -1.39 -17.03 -0.55
C PHE A 420 -2.34 -15.82 -0.65
N VAL A 421 -1.80 -14.60 -0.68
CA VAL A 421 -2.60 -13.35 -0.74
C VAL A 421 -3.31 -13.17 -2.08
N TYR A 422 -2.80 -13.78 -3.16
CA TYR A 422 -3.34 -13.68 -4.53
C TYR A 422 -4.34 -14.79 -4.90
N ALA A 423 -4.85 -15.54 -3.92
CA ALA A 423 -5.96 -16.44 -4.16
C ALA A 423 -7.25 -15.62 -4.41
N ILE A 424 -7.49 -15.27 -5.69
CA ILE A 424 -8.69 -14.55 -6.12
C ILE A 424 -9.93 -15.27 -5.55
N SER A 425 -10.81 -14.50 -4.90
CA SER A 425 -12.16 -14.94 -4.58
C SER A 425 -12.96 -15.08 -5.88
N SER A 426 -12.83 -16.24 -6.53
CA SER A 426 -13.65 -16.66 -7.68
C SER A 426 -14.99 -17.27 -7.26
N GLY A 427 -15.37 -17.15 -5.98
CA GLY A 427 -16.56 -17.78 -5.41
C GLY A 427 -16.46 -19.30 -5.23
N VAL A 428 -15.35 -19.93 -5.61
CA VAL A 428 -15.14 -21.38 -5.44
C VAL A 428 -14.27 -21.63 -4.21
N LEU A 429 -14.91 -22.05 -3.12
CA LEU A 429 -14.21 -22.56 -1.94
C LEU A 429 -13.35 -23.78 -2.32
N PRO A 430 -12.09 -23.90 -1.85
CA PRO A 430 -11.35 -25.14 -1.99
C PRO A 430 -12.04 -26.22 -1.14
N LEU A 431 -12.41 -27.34 -1.78
CA LEU A 431 -12.97 -28.49 -1.11
C LEU A 431 -11.98 -29.03 -0.05
N ARG A 432 -12.43 -29.15 1.19
CA ARG A 432 -11.66 -29.81 2.26
C ARG A 432 -11.37 -31.26 1.85
N PRO A 433 -10.12 -31.76 1.94
CA PRO A 433 -9.86 -33.19 1.82
C PRO A 433 -10.42 -33.89 3.06
N SER A 434 -11.50 -34.65 2.90
CA SER A 434 -12.00 -35.54 3.94
C SER A 434 -11.05 -36.73 4.13
N MET A 435 -10.66 -37.02 5.37
CA MET A 435 -9.97 -38.28 5.68
C MET A 435 -10.88 -39.48 5.42
N ALA A 436 -10.45 -40.39 4.54
CA ALA A 436 -10.96 -41.75 4.48
C ALA A 436 -9.86 -42.72 4.03
N ASN A 437 -9.39 -43.56 4.95
CA ASN A 437 -8.59 -44.74 4.64
C ASN A 437 -9.45 -45.79 3.92
N ARG A 438 -8.88 -46.45 2.90
CA ARG A 438 -9.01 -47.89 2.50
C ARG A 438 -8.63 -48.00 1.02
N LEU A 439 -7.56 -48.70 0.61
CA LEU A 439 -7.15 -50.11 0.74
C LEU A 439 -7.32 -50.84 -0.61
N MET A 440 -6.27 -51.59 -0.99
CA MET A 440 -6.21 -52.63 -2.05
C MET A 440 -6.40 -52.14 -3.51
N VAL A 441 -5.46 -52.26 -4.46
CA VAL A 441 -4.52 -53.34 -4.91
C VAL A 441 -5.13 -54.28 -5.96
N ASN A 442 -4.32 -54.58 -6.99
CA ASN A 442 -4.50 -55.53 -8.11
C ASN A 442 -5.43 -55.08 -9.26
N SER A 443 -5.19 -55.42 -10.53
CA SER A 443 -4.13 -56.22 -11.21
C SER A 443 -3.97 -55.69 -12.67
N SER A 444 -3.06 -56.08 -13.57
CA SER A 444 -2.10 -57.18 -13.78
C SER A 444 -0.97 -56.65 -14.73
N SER A 445 0.16 -57.29 -15.06
CA SER A 445 0.47 -58.72 -15.25
C SER A 445 1.99 -58.97 -15.42
N GLY A 446 2.49 -60.16 -15.07
CA GLY A 446 3.67 -60.75 -15.74
C GLY A 446 4.74 -61.37 -14.84
N HIS A 447 4.65 -62.71 -14.63
CA HIS A 447 5.72 -63.72 -14.42
C HIS A 447 6.98 -63.40 -13.56
N ARG A 448 7.53 -64.31 -12.73
CA ARG A 448 7.45 -65.79 -12.67
C ARG A 448 7.85 -66.31 -11.26
N GLN A 449 7.35 -67.52 -10.95
CA GLN A 449 7.88 -68.60 -10.06
C GLN A 449 9.35 -68.51 -9.56
N LEU A 450 9.80 -69.12 -8.44
CA LEU A 450 9.25 -70.06 -7.43
C LEU A 450 10.29 -70.13 -6.27
N GLY A 451 9.91 -70.44 -5.01
CA GLY A 451 10.89 -70.77 -3.96
C GLY A 451 10.44 -70.57 -2.50
N THR A 452 10.31 -71.67 -1.76
CA THR A 452 9.91 -71.78 -0.34
C THR A 452 10.81 -72.82 0.36
N PRO A 453 10.82 -73.02 1.71
CA PRO A 453 10.74 -72.08 2.82
C PRO A 453 11.95 -72.27 3.83
N PRO A 454 11.85 -72.53 5.17
CA PRO A 454 12.67 -71.84 6.20
C PRO A 454 13.41 -72.87 7.13
N PRO A 455 13.54 -72.75 8.49
CA PRO A 455 13.56 -71.63 9.46
C PRO A 455 14.82 -71.69 10.41
N THR A 456 14.68 -71.21 11.66
CA THR A 456 15.59 -71.38 12.85
C THR A 456 16.90 -70.58 12.90
N GLU A 457 17.48 -70.28 14.06
CA GLU A 457 16.95 -69.79 15.35
C GLU A 457 18.16 -69.27 16.18
N ASN A 458 17.89 -68.55 17.27
CA ASN A 458 18.74 -68.46 18.47
C ASN A 458 20.18 -67.87 18.43
N ASN A 459 20.27 -66.77 19.19
CA ASN A 459 21.05 -66.64 20.43
C ASN A 459 22.41 -65.90 20.43
N GLN A 460 22.45 -64.96 21.40
CA GLN A 460 23.58 -64.67 22.31
C GLN A 460 24.83 -64.02 21.69
N SER A 461 25.55 -63.13 22.37
CA SER A 461 25.32 -62.44 23.66
C SER A 461 26.30 -61.25 23.75
N SER A 462 26.26 -60.50 24.86
CA SER A 462 27.42 -59.93 25.60
C SER A 462 28.62 -59.32 24.82
N SER A 463 29.17 -58.16 25.19
CA SER A 463 28.85 -57.21 26.28
C SER A 463 29.80 -56.01 26.19
N SER A 464 29.45 -54.94 26.90
CA SER A 464 30.38 -54.04 27.63
C SER A 464 31.62 -53.44 26.93
N SER A 465 31.65 -52.10 26.92
CA SER A 465 32.80 -51.24 27.29
C SER A 465 34.11 -51.32 26.47
N SER A 466 34.87 -50.25 26.25
CA SER A 466 34.70 -48.79 26.44
C SER A 466 35.97 -48.11 25.94
N SER A 467 35.93 -46.80 25.64
CA SER A 467 37.11 -45.91 25.49
C SER A 467 38.11 -46.27 24.36
N SER A 468 38.85 -45.34 23.74
CA SER A 468 38.82 -43.87 23.80
C SER A 468 39.60 -43.26 22.62
N SER A 469 39.36 -41.96 22.39
CA SER A 469 40.37 -40.94 22.04
C SER A 469 41.21 -41.06 20.75
N SER A 470 41.18 -39.94 19.99
CA SER A 470 42.33 -39.28 19.31
C SER A 470 43.05 -40.02 18.17
N SER A 471 43.59 -39.37 17.14
CA SER A 471 43.51 -37.97 16.65
C SER A 471 44.30 -37.88 15.32
N SER A 472 44.13 -36.79 14.55
CA SER A 472 45.16 -36.18 13.67
C SER A 472 45.79 -37.05 12.53
N SER A 473 46.24 -36.54 11.38
CA SER A 473 46.23 -35.20 10.75
C SER A 473 46.90 -35.28 9.37
N SER A 474 46.48 -34.47 8.40
CA SER A 474 47.28 -34.04 7.22
C SER A 474 47.73 -35.16 6.23
N SER A 475 48.22 -34.92 5.01
CA SER A 475 48.75 -33.70 4.37
C SER A 475 48.69 -33.73 2.83
N SER A 476 48.39 -32.57 2.21
CA SER A 476 49.02 -31.97 1.00
C SER A 476 49.26 -32.72 -0.35
N SER A 477 49.05 -31.94 -1.44
CA SER A 477 49.84 -31.86 -2.71
C SER A 477 49.83 -33.06 -3.70
N SER A 478 49.96 -32.89 -5.04
CA SER A 478 50.03 -31.70 -5.90
C SER A 478 49.88 -32.03 -7.41
N SER A 479 49.31 -31.09 -8.18
CA SER A 479 49.53 -30.73 -9.61
C SER A 479 50.12 -31.71 -10.64
N SER A 480 49.54 -31.69 -11.85
CA SER A 480 50.26 -31.72 -13.13
C SER A 480 49.51 -30.88 -14.20
N SER A 481 50.18 -30.58 -15.32
CA SER A 481 49.93 -29.36 -16.14
C SER A 481 49.92 -29.62 -17.65
N GLY A 482 49.36 -28.72 -18.48
CA GLY A 482 49.72 -28.64 -19.92
C GLY A 482 48.72 -28.02 -20.93
N SER A 483 48.96 -26.75 -21.29
CA SER A 483 48.83 -26.06 -22.61
C SER A 483 48.47 -26.86 -23.90
N GLY A 484 47.89 -26.31 -24.98
CA GLY A 484 47.44 -24.94 -25.33
C GLY A 484 47.44 -24.66 -26.87
N ILE A 485 46.93 -23.47 -27.29
CA ILE A 485 47.13 -22.70 -28.57
C ILE A 485 45.92 -22.54 -29.55
N SER A 486 45.87 -21.39 -30.24
CA SER A 486 44.76 -20.71 -30.98
C SER A 486 45.00 -20.50 -32.49
N THR A 487 43.97 -20.14 -33.30
CA THR A 487 43.96 -19.08 -34.37
C THR A 487 42.59 -18.90 -35.08
N ASN A 488 42.48 -18.03 -36.11
CA ASN A 488 41.31 -17.17 -36.44
C ASN A 488 40.46 -17.51 -37.72
N SER A 489 39.33 -16.77 -37.82
CA SER A 489 38.69 -16.13 -39.00
C SER A 489 37.69 -16.86 -39.94
N ASP A 490 36.47 -16.29 -39.96
CA ASP A 490 35.42 -16.12 -41.00
C ASP A 490 35.23 -17.12 -42.17
N THR A 491 34.00 -17.65 -42.26
CA THR A 491 33.22 -17.75 -43.52
C THR A 491 31.73 -17.99 -43.21
N THR A 492 30.82 -17.40 -44.01
CA THR A 492 29.36 -17.38 -43.76
C THR A 492 28.58 -18.47 -44.48
N VAL A 493 27.73 -19.22 -43.77
CA VAL A 493 26.53 -19.92 -44.31
C VAL A 493 25.37 -19.80 -43.28
N ARG A 494 24.11 -19.78 -43.74
CA ARG A 494 22.91 -19.36 -42.98
C ARG A 494 21.85 -20.48 -42.93
N LEU A 495 20.90 -20.35 -41.97
CA LEU A 495 19.62 -21.10 -41.79
C LEU A 495 19.73 -22.44 -41.02
N GLU A 496 18.86 -22.78 -40.03
CA GLU A 496 17.75 -22.03 -39.38
C GLU A 496 17.36 -22.65 -38.00
N ILE A 497 16.52 -21.93 -37.22
CA ILE A 497 15.74 -22.35 -36.03
C ILE A 497 16.50 -22.63 -34.71
N GLY A 498 16.16 -21.90 -33.62
CA GLY A 498 16.33 -22.45 -32.26
C GLY A 498 16.61 -21.52 -31.05
N HIS A 499 15.60 -20.76 -30.59
CA HIS A 499 15.36 -20.40 -29.17
C HIS A 499 16.32 -19.51 -28.31
N ARG A 500 15.66 -18.77 -27.40
CA ARG A 500 16.13 -18.16 -26.12
C ARG A 500 16.95 -16.86 -26.17
N LEU A 501 16.21 -15.75 -26.31
CA LEU A 501 16.61 -14.46 -25.74
C LEU A 501 16.70 -14.54 -24.20
N ARG A 502 17.86 -14.17 -23.63
CA ARG A 502 17.97 -13.78 -22.22
C ARG A 502 17.50 -12.33 -22.09
N LEU A 503 16.32 -12.10 -21.53
CA LEU A 503 15.89 -10.76 -21.15
C LEU A 503 16.57 -10.35 -19.84
N ARG A 504 17.57 -9.46 -19.95
CA ARG A 504 17.91 -8.53 -18.86
C ARG A 504 16.98 -7.33 -19.01
N PRO A 505 16.38 -6.78 -17.92
CA PRO A 505 15.74 -5.48 -18.01
C PRO A 505 16.83 -4.42 -18.25
N PHE A 506 16.75 -3.75 -19.40
CA PHE A 506 17.59 -2.60 -19.72
C PHE A 506 16.75 -1.35 -19.44
N ILE A 507 17.12 -0.55 -18.44
CA ILE A 507 16.51 0.75 -18.19
C ILE A 507 17.15 1.75 -19.15
N PRO A 508 16.42 2.40 -20.07
CA PRO A 508 17.00 3.43 -20.92
C PRO A 508 17.32 4.68 -20.11
N SER A 509 18.55 5.16 -20.22
CA SER A 509 18.91 6.49 -19.74
C SER A 509 18.45 7.55 -20.75
N HIS A 510 18.09 8.74 -20.23
CA HIS A 510 17.78 9.96 -20.99
C HIS A 510 16.73 9.88 -22.11
N ALA A 511 15.47 10.07 -21.72
CA ALA A 511 14.51 10.81 -22.53
C ALA A 511 13.86 11.90 -21.67
N THR A 512 13.90 13.16 -22.15
CA THR A 512 12.98 14.21 -21.68
C THR A 512 11.55 13.84 -22.06
N ALA A 513 10.56 14.37 -21.32
CA ALA A 513 9.14 14.07 -21.55
C ALA A 513 8.75 14.26 -23.02
N ALA A 514 8.60 13.14 -23.72
CA ALA A 514 8.21 13.06 -25.12
C ALA A 514 7.37 11.79 -25.26
N THR A 515 6.12 11.96 -25.66
CA THR A 515 5.20 10.84 -25.90
C THR A 515 5.76 9.94 -26.99
N ALA A 516 5.96 8.66 -26.71
CA ALA A 516 6.24 7.67 -27.75
C ALA A 516 4.98 7.53 -28.63
N LYS A 517 4.99 8.19 -29.80
CA LYS A 517 3.94 8.13 -30.81
C LYS A 517 4.30 7.11 -31.88
N GLU A 518 3.89 5.86 -31.70
CA GLU A 518 3.70 4.93 -32.82
C GLU A 518 2.21 4.74 -33.08
N ASN A 519 1.82 4.75 -34.36
CA ASN A 519 0.45 4.47 -34.83
C ASN A 519 -0.68 5.40 -34.30
N GLY A 520 -0.34 6.59 -33.80
CA GLY A 520 -1.33 7.60 -33.38
C GLY A 520 -1.96 7.37 -32.01
N HIS A 521 -1.49 6.36 -31.27
CA HIS A 521 -1.86 6.12 -29.88
C HIS A 521 -0.66 6.38 -28.96
N SER A 522 -0.87 7.07 -27.84
CA SER A 522 0.17 7.35 -26.85
C SER A 522 -0.05 6.55 -25.57
N ILE A 523 0.99 5.90 -25.06
CA ILE A 523 0.98 5.32 -23.72
C ILE A 523 1.32 6.42 -22.72
N LEU A 524 0.57 6.52 -21.63
CA LEU A 524 0.79 7.52 -20.60
C LEU A 524 2.14 7.30 -19.89
N VAL A 525 2.97 8.34 -19.88
CA VAL A 525 4.29 8.35 -19.22
C VAL A 525 4.16 9.03 -17.86
N ASN A 526 4.61 8.36 -16.81
CA ASN A 526 4.55 8.88 -15.44
C ASN A 526 5.59 9.99 -15.22
N ALA A 527 5.24 11.01 -14.43
CA ALA A 527 6.20 12.03 -13.98
C ALA A 527 7.22 11.41 -13.00
N LYS A 528 8.45 11.93 -12.99
CA LYS A 528 9.45 11.54 -11.98
C LYS A 528 9.11 12.21 -10.65
N LYS A 529 8.89 11.43 -9.61
CA LYS A 529 8.54 11.88 -8.26
C LYS A 529 9.57 11.52 -7.21
N LEU A 530 10.48 10.59 -7.48
CA LEU A 530 11.50 10.14 -6.53
C LEU A 530 12.42 11.31 -6.14
N LEU A 531 12.64 11.49 -4.84
CA LEU A 531 13.49 12.55 -4.28
C LEU A 531 14.62 11.97 -3.44
N TYR A 532 14.27 11.05 -2.53
CA TYR A 532 15.24 10.42 -1.63
C TYR A 532 15.06 8.92 -1.54
N TYR A 533 16.15 8.22 -1.20
CA TYR A 533 16.11 6.77 -1.03
C TYR A 533 17.17 6.27 -0.04
N ALA A 534 16.95 5.07 0.51
CA ALA A 534 17.92 4.33 1.31
C ALA A 534 17.79 2.84 1.05
N ALA A 535 18.91 2.12 0.98
CA ALA A 535 18.91 0.67 1.06
C ALA A 535 18.65 0.25 2.52
N GLU A 536 17.85 -0.80 2.69
CA GLU A 536 17.38 -1.32 3.97
C GLU A 536 17.87 -2.76 4.21
N THR A 537 17.73 -3.25 5.44
CA THR A 537 18.04 -4.64 5.77
C THR A 537 16.83 -5.56 5.59
N ASN A 538 16.93 -6.46 4.62
CA ASN A 538 15.99 -7.55 4.39
C ASN A 538 16.15 -8.71 5.39
N THR A 539 16.10 -8.37 6.67
CA THR A 539 16.09 -9.32 7.80
C THR A 539 14.65 -9.80 8.02
N LYS A 540 14.42 -11.12 8.07
CA LYS A 540 13.07 -11.73 8.06
C LYS A 540 12.19 -11.20 6.89
N PRO A 541 12.47 -11.60 5.64
CA PRO A 541 11.51 -11.42 4.54
C PRO A 541 10.16 -12.08 4.90
N GLY A 542 9.06 -11.59 4.34
CA GLY A 542 7.71 -12.06 4.66
C GLY A 542 6.94 -11.23 5.68
N PHE A 543 7.56 -10.21 6.30
CA PHE A 543 6.90 -9.30 7.24
C PHE A 543 6.84 -7.86 6.71
N ILE A 544 5.70 -7.18 6.93
CA ILE A 544 5.59 -5.76 6.66
C ILE A 544 6.29 -4.99 7.78
N LYS A 545 7.24 -4.13 7.40
CA LYS A 545 7.96 -3.23 8.30
C LYS A 545 7.44 -1.82 8.07
N GLU A 546 6.67 -1.27 9.01
CA GLU A 546 6.12 0.08 8.97
C GLU A 546 7.17 1.11 9.45
N PRO A 547 7.71 1.95 8.54
CA PRO A 547 8.45 3.13 8.95
C PRO A 547 7.48 4.24 9.38
N GLY A 548 8.01 5.32 9.94
CA GLY A 548 7.26 6.51 10.36
C GLY A 548 8.02 7.80 10.10
N PHE A 549 7.30 8.92 10.19
CA PHE A 549 7.88 10.25 10.31
C PHE A 549 7.87 10.71 11.77
N SER A 550 8.83 11.57 12.12
CA SER A 550 8.74 12.50 13.25
C SER A 550 7.58 13.49 13.08
N ALA A 551 7.11 14.09 14.16
CA ALA A 551 5.96 15.01 14.13
C ALA A 551 6.20 16.25 13.24
N ASP A 552 7.44 16.76 13.21
CA ASP A 552 7.87 17.85 12.31
C ASP A 552 8.05 17.40 10.84
N GLY A 553 8.24 16.10 10.60
CA GLY A 553 8.52 15.49 9.29
C GLY A 553 9.99 15.54 8.86
N ARG A 554 10.91 16.00 9.73
CA ARG A 554 12.36 16.14 9.44
C ARG A 554 13.07 14.79 9.36
N ILE A 555 12.66 13.86 10.23
CA ILE A 555 13.25 12.54 10.39
C ILE A 555 12.27 11.45 9.97
N VAL A 556 12.79 10.44 9.27
CA VAL A 556 12.18 9.13 9.07
C VAL A 556 12.75 8.14 10.07
N CYS A 557 11.89 7.46 10.85
CA CYS A 557 12.27 6.26 11.59
C CYS A 557 11.96 5.02 10.76
N SER A 558 12.97 4.21 10.46
CA SER A 558 12.84 3.00 9.64
C SER A 558 13.27 1.76 10.43
N PRO A 559 12.44 0.71 10.56
CA PRO A 559 12.87 -0.57 11.13
C PRO A 559 14.08 -1.15 10.42
N TYR A 560 15.13 -1.55 11.16
CA TYR A 560 16.42 -1.95 10.61
C TYR A 560 17.01 -3.12 11.40
N GLY A 561 16.64 -4.34 11.01
CA GLY A 561 16.96 -5.54 11.79
C GLY A 561 16.33 -5.46 13.18
N ASN A 562 17.12 -5.80 14.20
CA ASN A 562 16.71 -5.81 15.60
C ASN A 562 16.74 -4.39 16.21
N GLY A 563 16.29 -3.39 15.46
CA GLY A 563 16.47 -2.00 15.80
C GLY A 563 15.76 -1.03 14.87
N VAL A 564 16.05 0.26 15.05
CA VAL A 564 15.51 1.36 14.25
C VAL A 564 16.65 2.28 13.79
N ARG A 565 16.51 2.76 12.57
CA ARG A 565 17.41 3.72 11.92
C ARG A 565 16.71 5.06 11.80
N LEU A 566 17.38 6.14 12.19
CA LEU A 566 16.90 7.51 12.03
C LEU A 566 17.58 8.14 10.81
N LEU A 567 16.76 8.52 9.84
CA LEU A 567 17.16 9.00 8.53
C LEU A 567 16.72 10.45 8.34
N GLY A 568 17.62 11.32 7.89
CA GLY A 568 17.35 12.72 7.56
C GLY A 568 17.61 13.07 6.09
N TYR A 569 17.03 14.17 5.62
CA TYR A 569 17.27 14.71 4.27
C TYR A 569 18.66 15.37 4.11
N SER A 570 19.28 15.75 5.22
CA SER A 570 20.63 16.30 5.31
C SER A 570 21.31 15.90 6.62
N ASP A 571 22.63 16.04 6.66
CA ASP A 571 23.45 15.81 7.86
C ASP A 571 23.03 16.74 9.03
N ASP A 572 22.61 17.97 8.70
CA ASP A 572 22.18 18.97 9.67
C ASP A 572 20.72 18.83 10.12
N CYS A 573 20.02 17.72 9.80
CA CYS A 573 18.61 17.54 10.17
C CYS A 573 17.73 18.72 9.68
N CYS A 574 17.97 19.20 8.45
CA CYS A 574 17.16 20.27 7.88
C CYS A 574 15.72 19.81 7.61
N ASP A 575 14.81 20.78 7.53
CA ASP A 575 13.49 20.56 6.94
C ASP A 575 13.58 19.99 5.52
N TYR A 576 12.49 19.32 5.13
CA TYR A 576 12.20 18.92 3.75
C TYR A 576 12.57 20.05 2.75
N PRO A 577 13.20 19.73 1.59
CA PRO A 577 13.85 20.70 0.72
C PRO A 577 12.93 21.84 0.26
N ARG A 578 13.50 23.05 0.24
CA ARG A 578 12.88 24.27 -0.34
C ARG A 578 12.98 24.25 -1.87
N CYS A 579 12.10 24.96 -2.56
CA CYS A 579 11.91 24.93 -4.02
C CYS A 579 13.19 24.82 -4.89
N HIS A 580 14.22 25.65 -4.64
CA HIS A 580 15.48 25.58 -5.40
C HIS A 580 16.24 24.26 -5.21
N ALA A 581 16.36 23.80 -3.95
CA ALA A 581 17.00 22.51 -3.65
C ALA A 581 16.10 21.33 -4.06
N PHE A 582 14.78 21.51 -4.02
CA PHE A 582 13.79 20.50 -4.43
C PHE A 582 13.93 20.15 -5.92
N GLU A 583 14.01 21.14 -6.81
CA GLU A 583 14.21 20.90 -8.25
C GLU A 583 15.55 20.20 -8.55
N GLU A 584 16.60 20.52 -7.79
CA GLU A 584 17.89 19.86 -7.89
C GLU A 584 17.80 18.37 -7.47
N VAL A 585 17.18 18.10 -6.32
CA VAL A 585 16.94 16.74 -5.78
C VAL A 585 16.01 15.93 -6.69
N LYS A 586 15.01 16.57 -7.32
CA LYS A 586 14.08 15.92 -8.25
C LYS A 586 14.75 15.53 -9.58
N ARG A 587 15.75 16.30 -10.03
CA ARG A 587 16.61 15.94 -11.17
C ARG A 587 17.59 14.82 -10.84
N GLN A 588 18.13 14.83 -9.62
CA GLN A 588 19.11 13.86 -9.14
C GLN A 588 18.75 13.39 -7.71
N PRO A 589 17.96 12.30 -7.60
CA PRO A 589 17.53 11.76 -6.30
C PRO A 589 18.73 11.45 -5.40
N ARG A 590 18.59 11.75 -4.10
CA ARG A 590 19.70 11.68 -3.14
C ARG A 590 19.51 10.53 -2.13
N LYS A 591 20.62 10.01 -1.61
CA LYS A 591 20.53 9.06 -0.49
C LYS A 591 20.14 9.80 0.80
N LEU A 592 19.24 9.21 1.59
CA LEU A 592 18.98 9.67 2.96
C LEU A 592 20.24 9.47 3.82
N ILE A 593 20.44 10.38 4.77
CA ILE A 593 21.60 10.36 5.68
C ILE A 593 21.19 9.68 6.99
N GLU A 594 21.98 8.70 7.41
CA GLU A 594 21.83 8.05 8.71
C GLU A 594 22.36 8.97 9.82
N LEU A 595 21.46 9.44 10.68
CA LEU A 595 21.80 10.31 11.81
C LEU A 595 22.02 9.50 13.10
N ALA A 596 21.29 8.38 13.24
CA ALA A 596 21.45 7.43 14.33
C ALA A 596 20.95 6.05 13.92
N LYS A 597 21.48 5.02 14.57
CA LYS A 597 21.04 3.63 14.45
C LYS A 597 21.06 3.02 15.84
N ILE A 598 19.91 2.47 16.25
CA ILE A 598 19.65 2.03 17.62
C ILE A 598 19.21 0.56 17.55
N THR A 599 19.97 -0.36 18.14
CA THR A 599 19.76 -1.82 18.01
C THR A 599 19.62 -2.48 19.38
N GLU A 600 18.43 -2.33 19.96
CA GLU A 600 18.13 -2.72 21.36
C GLU A 600 17.16 -3.90 21.47
N HIS A 601 16.46 -4.27 20.38
CA HIS A 601 15.48 -5.35 20.42
C HIS A 601 16.16 -6.73 20.38
N GLN A 602 15.49 -7.72 20.97
CA GLN A 602 15.91 -9.13 20.84
C GLN A 602 15.54 -9.74 19.48
N ASP A 603 14.55 -9.17 18.77
CA ASP A 603 14.05 -9.65 17.48
C ASP A 603 13.83 -8.49 16.50
N VAL A 604 13.55 -8.79 15.24
CA VAL A 604 13.37 -7.81 14.15
C VAL A 604 12.21 -6.86 14.45
N VAL A 605 12.48 -5.56 14.37
CA VAL A 605 11.47 -4.49 14.52
C VAL A 605 10.55 -4.49 13.31
N LEU A 606 9.24 -4.39 13.56
CA LEU A 606 8.19 -4.42 12.54
C LEU A 606 7.46 -3.07 12.42
N CYS A 607 7.42 -2.24 13.46
CA CYS A 607 6.82 -0.92 13.38
C CYS A 607 7.58 0.11 14.23
N ALA A 608 7.60 1.36 13.75
CA ALA A 608 8.19 2.50 14.44
C ALA A 608 7.26 3.72 14.33
N LYS A 609 6.99 4.39 15.46
CA LYS A 609 6.07 5.54 15.52
C LYS A 609 6.58 6.59 16.51
N PHE A 610 6.70 7.83 16.06
CA PHE A 610 6.94 8.97 16.95
C PHE A 610 5.63 9.45 17.60
N SER A 611 5.74 10.01 18.80
CA SER A 611 4.68 10.81 19.42
C SER A 611 4.37 12.04 18.57
N PRO A 612 3.10 12.46 18.47
CA PRO A 612 2.73 13.70 17.78
C PRO A 612 3.13 14.97 18.53
N ARG A 613 3.56 14.89 19.81
CA ARG A 613 3.85 16.06 20.67
C ARG A 613 5.30 16.17 21.11
N GLU A 614 5.94 15.04 21.43
CA GLU A 614 7.27 15.01 22.04
C GLU A 614 8.25 14.25 21.14
N PRO A 615 9.57 14.47 21.27
CA PRO A 615 10.59 13.60 20.68
C PRO A 615 10.67 12.26 21.44
N LEU A 616 9.55 11.55 21.48
CA LEU A 616 9.38 10.20 22.02
C LEU A 616 9.15 9.27 20.83
N LEU A 617 9.94 8.20 20.72
CA LEU A 617 9.78 7.17 19.70
C LEU A 617 9.40 5.86 20.39
N VAL A 618 8.49 5.12 19.77
CA VAL A 618 8.10 3.78 20.20
C VAL A 618 8.28 2.83 19.03
N THR A 619 8.82 1.64 19.30
CA THR A 619 8.96 0.59 18.28
C THR A 619 8.45 -0.74 18.80
N GLY A 620 7.89 -1.54 17.90
CA GLY A 620 7.34 -2.87 18.18
C GLY A 620 8.03 -3.92 17.32
N CYS A 621 8.36 -5.07 17.90
CA CYS A 621 9.08 -6.14 17.18
C CYS A 621 8.29 -7.44 17.05
N ASN A 622 8.83 -8.34 16.23
CA ASN A 622 8.31 -9.67 16.00
C ASN A 622 8.28 -10.54 17.29
N GLY A 623 9.10 -10.23 18.29
CA GLY A 623 9.13 -10.93 19.59
C GLY A 623 8.01 -10.53 20.56
N GLY A 624 7.22 -9.50 20.24
CA GLY A 624 6.17 -8.96 21.12
C GLY A 624 6.65 -7.89 22.12
N GLU A 625 7.88 -7.39 21.95
CA GLU A 625 8.45 -6.29 22.73
C GLU A 625 7.96 -4.93 22.22
N VAL A 626 7.72 -3.98 23.13
CA VAL A 626 7.41 -2.58 22.82
C VAL A 626 8.41 -1.67 23.56
N THR A 627 9.27 -1.01 22.80
CA THR A 627 10.44 -0.30 23.34
C THR A 627 10.32 1.21 23.14
N TRP A 628 10.73 1.97 24.15
CA TRP A 628 10.55 3.42 24.25
C TRP A 628 11.92 4.11 24.23
N TYR A 629 12.02 5.14 23.40
CA TYR A 629 13.24 5.92 23.18
C TYR A 629 12.98 7.41 23.37
N ARG A 630 13.96 8.12 23.93
CA ARG A 630 13.92 9.57 24.15
C ARG A 630 15.31 10.17 23.92
N PRO A 631 15.44 11.48 23.61
CA PRO A 631 16.73 12.13 23.51
C PRO A 631 17.43 12.15 24.87
N ASN A 632 18.75 11.94 24.85
CA ASN A 632 19.63 12.25 25.98
C ASN A 632 20.06 13.72 25.84
N LEU A 633 19.35 14.62 26.54
CA LEU A 633 19.45 16.08 26.40
C LEU A 633 20.58 16.68 27.26
#